data_AF-A0A943USL7-F1
#
_entry.id   AF-A0A943USL7-F1
#
_cell.length_a   1.000
_cell.length_b   1.000
_cell.length_c   1.000
_cell.angle_alpha   90.00
_cell.angle_beta   90.00
_cell.angle_gamma   90.00
#
_symmetry.space_group_name_H-M   'P 1'
#
loop_
_entity.id
_entity.type
_entity.pdbx_description
1 polymer ?
#
loop_
_entity_poly.entity_id
_entity_poly.type
_entity_poly.pdbx_seq_one_letter_code
_entity_poly.pdbx_strand_id
1 'polypeptide(L)' 'MRKYADQYACTMLGNAATCRFSRDKLVAVSLRFKVNEYEDRCYQDIFVADIHRLNR' A
#
# COMPACT_ATOMS: atom_id res chain seq x y z
N MET A 1 -15.02 -14.90 -10.28
CA MET A 1 -14.08 -13.76 -10.10
C MET A 1 -13.99 -13.42 -8.62
N ARG A 2 -12.80 -13.54 -8.00
CA ARG A 2 -12.61 -13.15 -6.59
C ARG A 2 -12.61 -11.63 -6.49
N LYS A 3 -13.60 -11.07 -5.81
CA LYS A 3 -13.83 -9.61 -5.61
C LYS A 3 -12.63 -8.85 -5.00
N TYR A 4 -11.63 -9.56 -4.48
CA TYR A 4 -10.48 -9.01 -3.75
C TYR A 4 -9.13 -9.55 -4.24
N ALA A 5 -9.07 -10.21 -5.41
CA ALA A 5 -7.82 -10.77 -5.91
C ALA A 5 -6.71 -9.72 -6.08
N ASP A 6 -7.11 -8.49 -6.42
CA ASP A 6 -6.20 -7.39 -6.74
C ASP A 6 -6.15 -6.32 -5.63
N GLN A 7 -6.54 -6.68 -4.40
CA GLN A 7 -6.51 -5.77 -3.24
C GLN A 7 -5.48 -6.22 -2.22
N TYR A 8 -4.63 -5.29 -1.81
CA TYR A 8 -3.57 -5.50 -0.84
C TYR A 8 -3.73 -4.55 0.34
N ALA A 9 -3.66 -5.07 1.56
CA ALA A 9 -3.51 -4.23 2.75
C ALA A 9 -2.04 -3.79 2.85
N CYS A 10 -1.81 -2.49 2.99
CA CYS A 10 -0.47 -1.92 3.06
C CYS A 10 -0.36 -0.87 4.15
N THR A 11 0.85 -0.69 4.68
CA THR A 11 1.15 0.26 5.75
C THR A 11 1.73 1.53 5.15
N MET A 12 1.16 2.67 5.56
CA MET A 12 1.65 4.01 5.23
C MET A 12 2.47 4.52 6.41
N LEU A 13 3.71 4.95 6.16
CA LEU A 13 4.64 5.44 7.18
C LEU A 13 5.12 6.86 6.84
N GLY A 14 5.58 7.59 7.86
CA GLY A 14 6.13 8.94 7.70
C GLY A 14 5.17 9.91 7.02
N ASN A 15 5.66 10.64 6.02
CA ASN A 15 4.87 11.62 5.26
C ASN A 15 3.69 11.00 4.51
N ALA A 16 3.75 9.72 4.14
CA ALA A 16 2.61 9.05 3.53
C ALA A 16 1.45 8.96 4.53
N ALA A 17 1.73 8.64 5.80
CA ALA A 17 0.70 8.47 6.84
C ALA A 17 -0.10 9.76 7.14
N THR A 18 0.41 10.94 6.77
CA THR A 18 -0.28 12.22 6.94
C THR A 18 -1.17 12.60 5.74
N CYS A 19 -1.12 11.82 4.65
CA CYS A 19 -1.95 12.08 3.47
C CYS A 19 -3.44 11.93 3.78
N ARG A 20 -4.22 12.94 3.37
CA ARG A 20 -5.68 12.91 3.48
C ARG A 20 -6.30 12.61 2.13
N PHE A 21 -7.01 11.50 2.05
CA PHE A 21 -7.74 11.11 0.84
C PHE A 21 -9.17 11.67 0.88
N SER A 22 -9.67 12.02 -0.29
CA SER A 22 -11.05 12.48 -0.48
C SER A 22 -11.76 11.53 -1.43
N ARG A 23 -13.07 11.41 -1.26
CA ARG A 23 -13.92 10.65 -2.19
C ARG A 23 -13.71 11.18 -3.61
N ASP A 24 -13.71 10.28 -4.59
CA ASP A 24 -13.58 10.57 -6.04
C ASP A 24 -12.22 11.13 -6.49
N LYS A 25 -11.18 11.04 -5.66
CA LYS A 25 -9.80 11.35 -6.05
C LYS A 25 -8.99 10.08 -6.27
N LEU A 26 -8.40 9.95 -7.46
CA LEU A 26 -7.55 8.83 -7.83
C LEU A 26 -6.08 9.15 -7.55
N VAL A 27 -5.38 8.16 -7.00
CA VAL A 27 -3.94 8.21 -6.76
C VAL A 27 -3.30 6.95 -7.32
N ALA A 28 -2.08 7.08 -7.84
CA ALA A 28 -1.18 5.97 -8.09
C ALA A 28 -0.28 5.79 -6.87
N VAL A 29 -0.01 4.55 -6.49
CA VAL A 29 0.90 4.24 -5.38
C VAL A 29 1.96 3.25 -5.82
N SER A 30 3.19 3.50 -5.37
CA SER A 30 4.28 2.54 -5.49
C SER A 30 4.31 1.68 -4.23
N LEU A 31 4.12 0.37 -4.38
CA LEU A 31 4.14 -0.58 -3.25
C LEU A 31 5.50 -1.27 -3.15
N ARG A 32 6.02 -1.40 -1.93
CA ARG A 32 7.20 -2.19 -1.63
C ARG A 32 6.80 -3.43 -0.84
N PHE A 33 7.00 -4.59 -1.46
CA PHE A 33 6.81 -5.89 -0.84
C PHE A 33 8.09 -6.30 -0.14
N LYS A 34 7.98 -6.73 1.12
CA LYS A 34 9.09 -7.27 1.89
C LYS A 34 8.64 -8.55 2.57
N VAL A 35 9.42 -9.60 2.42
CA VAL A 35 9.26 -10.82 3.20
C VAL A 35 10.22 -10.74 4.38
N ASN A 36 9.70 -10.93 5.57
CA ASN A 36 10.50 -11.05 6.78
C ASN A 36 10.25 -12.44 7.38
N GLU A 37 11.32 -13.08 7.83
CA GLU A 37 11.25 -14.35 8.52
C GLU A 37 11.47 -14.11 10.01
N TYR A 38 10.58 -14.63 10.83
CA TYR A 38 10.66 -14.55 12.29
C TYR A 38 10.12 -15.85 12.87
N GLU A 39 10.92 -16.52 13.71
CA GLU A 39 10.55 -17.81 14.33
C GLU A 39 10.04 -18.85 13.31
N ASP A 40 10.79 -19.07 12.22
CA ASP A 40 10.46 -19.99 11.13
C ASP A 40 9.14 -19.70 10.39
N ARG A 41 8.57 -18.51 10.59
CA ARG A 41 7.38 -18.04 9.89
C ARG A 41 7.73 -16.90 8.94
N CYS A 42 7.26 -17.03 7.70
CA CYS A 42 7.32 -15.96 6.70
C CYS A 42 6.15 -15.00 6.89
N TYR A 43 6.46 -13.72 7.06
CA TYR A 43 5.51 -12.62 7.09
C TYR A 43 5.75 -11.72 5.88
N GLN A 44 4.67 -11.30 5.22
CA GLN A 44 4.73 -10.36 4.12
C GLN A 44 4.27 -9.00 4.58
N ASP A 45 5.19 -8.05 4.59
CA ASP A 45 4.89 -6.65 4.80
C ASP A 45 4.79 -5.93 3.46
N ILE A 46 3.76 -5.10 3.31
CA ILE A 46 3.55 -4.26 2.13
C ILE A 46 3.55 -2.81 2.58
N PHE A 47 4.51 -2.03 2.10
CA PHE A 47 4.63 -0.61 2.44
C PHE A 47 4.29 0.27 1.25
N VAL A 48 3.65 1.40 1.51
CA VAL A 48 3.50 2.46 0.51
C VAL A 48 4.80 3.25 0.45
N ALA A 49 5.49 3.20 -0.69
CA ALA A 49 6.76 3.87 -0.91
C ALA A 49 6.58 5.29 -1.47
N ASP A 50 5.62 5.47 -2.38
CA ASP A 50 5.30 6.78 -2.96
C ASP A 50 3.81 6.87 -3.33
N ILE A 51 3.28 8.09 -3.37
CA ILE A 51 1.89 8.39 -3.70
C ILE A 51 1.86 9.56 -4.68
N HIS A 52 1.34 9.31 -5.87
CA HIS A 52 1.16 10.34 -6.89
C HIS A 52 -0.33 10.60 -7.13
N ARG A 53 -0.72 11.87 -7.12
CA ARG A 53 -2.06 12.25 -7.55
C ARG A 53 -2.17 12.06 -9.06
N LEU A 54 -3.21 11.36 -9.51
CA LEU A 54 -3.54 11.30 -10.92
C LEU A 54 -4.51 12.44 -11.24
N ASN A 55 -4.02 13.42 -12.01
CA ASN A 55 -4.89 14.42 -12.63
C ASN A 55 -5.32 13.86 -13.99
N ARG A 56 -6.63 13.78 -14.19
CA ARG A 56 -7.23 13.38 -15.47
C ARG A 56 -7.38 14.60 -16.38
#